data_AF-A0A259TYM0-F1
#
_entry.id   AF-A0A259TYM0-F1
#
_cell.length_a   1.000
_cell.length_b   1.000
_cell.length_c   1.000
_cell.angle_alpha   90.00
_cell.angle_beta   90.00
_cell.angle_gamma   90.00
#
_symmetry.space_group_name_H-M   'P 1'
#
loop_
_entity.id
_entity.type
_entity.pdbx_description
1 polymer ?
#
loop_
_entity_poly.entity_id
_entity_poly.type
_entity_poly.pdbx_seq_one_letter_code
_entity_poly.pdbx_strand_id
1 'polypeptide(L)'
;MPRFLALACLFLAVGCSSSRPDSAPGARGDVDSGPSLEARVDSLAARLELNDEQRESVSETLSERATALRTARALPTRRERRVAMERAQVEADSRIAATLTRSQRETYDVIRAERAETADPLVERQLARLREPLALTSEQEAAIAALLNEQADEIETLVDVYLRRGGQDVSDVRDDIRAIRESYDARIKAELTPVQIEALERLRRDEQRPGQRRRR
;
A
#
# COMPACT_ATOMS: atom_id res chain seq x y z
N MET A 1 -17.68 21.46 -23.88
CA MET A 1 -18.14 20.17 -23.33
C MET A 1 -17.02 19.15 -23.44
N PRO A 2 -16.02 19.11 -22.54
CA PRO A 2 -14.99 18.08 -22.63
C PRO A 2 -15.47 16.81 -21.92
N ARG A 3 -15.40 15.70 -22.66
CA ARG A 3 -15.68 14.34 -22.21
C ARG A 3 -14.51 13.85 -21.37
N PHE A 4 -14.77 13.46 -20.12
CA PHE A 4 -13.82 12.79 -19.24
C PHE A 4 -13.51 11.39 -19.81
N LEU A 5 -12.30 11.21 -20.32
CA LEU A 5 -11.76 9.90 -20.65
C LEU A 5 -11.00 9.37 -19.43
N ALA A 6 -11.51 8.24 -18.92
CA ALA A 6 -10.91 7.44 -17.87
C ALA A 6 -9.53 6.93 -18.32
N LEU A 7 -8.46 7.43 -17.68
CA LEU A 7 -7.14 6.79 -17.76
C LEU A 7 -7.11 5.67 -16.72
N ALA A 8 -7.57 4.51 -17.16
CA ALA A 8 -7.50 3.27 -16.40
C ALA A 8 -6.03 2.89 -16.13
N CYS A 9 -5.79 2.49 -14.88
CA CYS A 9 -4.68 1.68 -14.39
C CYS A 9 -3.74 1.11 -15.47
N LEU A 10 -2.57 1.74 -15.65
CA LEU A 10 -1.45 1.13 -16.37
C LEU A 10 -0.72 0.15 -15.46
N PHE A 11 -1.42 -0.89 -15.02
CA PHE A 11 -0.86 -2.11 -14.46
C PHE A 11 -0.94 -3.18 -15.55
N LEU A 12 0.23 -3.68 -15.99
CA LEU A 12 0.40 -4.89 -16.82
C LEU A 12 -0.32 -4.88 -18.18
N ALA A 13 0.37 -4.42 -19.22
CA ALA A 13 0.08 -4.89 -20.58
C ALA A 13 0.71 -6.29 -20.79
N VAL A 14 0.01 -7.32 -20.32
CA VAL A 14 0.12 -8.69 -20.87
C VAL A 14 -1.02 -8.82 -21.89
N GLY A 15 -0.68 -9.18 -23.11
CA GLY A 15 -1.63 -9.29 -24.22
C GLY A 15 -2.76 -10.29 -23.95
N CYS A 16 -3.99 -9.80 -23.91
CA CYS A 16 -5.19 -10.63 -23.95
C CYS A 16 -5.58 -10.89 -25.40
N SER A 17 -5.22 -12.06 -25.93
CA SER A 17 -5.88 -12.64 -27.10
C SER A 17 -7.16 -13.31 -26.62
N SER A 18 -8.29 -12.81 -27.11
CA SER A 18 -9.64 -13.22 -26.74
C SER A 18 -10.04 -14.54 -27.42
N SER A 19 -10.18 -15.60 -26.63
CA SER A 19 -11.04 -16.73 -26.95
C SER A 19 -11.87 -17.06 -25.70
N ARG A 20 -13.16 -16.67 -25.73
CA ARG A 20 -14.17 -16.97 -24.71
C ARG A 20 -14.52 -18.46 -24.75
N PRO A 21 -14.71 -19.08 -23.57
CA PRO A 21 -15.83 -19.97 -23.37
C PRO A 21 -16.80 -19.40 -22.33
N ASP A 22 -18.09 -19.62 -22.57
CA ASP A 22 -19.19 -19.35 -21.66
C ASP A 22 -18.90 -19.90 -20.26
N SER A 23 -19.07 -19.07 -19.22
CA SER A 23 -19.16 -19.51 -17.84
C SER A 23 -19.99 -18.52 -17.01
N ALA A 24 -20.83 -19.12 -16.18
CA ALA A 24 -21.99 -18.58 -15.49
C ALA A 24 -21.72 -17.40 -14.53
N PRO A 25 -22.76 -16.61 -14.17
CA PRO A 25 -22.66 -15.55 -13.19
C PRO A 25 -22.70 -16.12 -11.77
N GLY A 26 -21.57 -16.11 -11.07
CA GLY A 26 -21.52 -16.53 -9.68
C GLY A 26 -20.29 -15.99 -8.96
N ALA A 27 -20.52 -15.36 -7.81
CA ALA A 27 -19.54 -14.92 -6.82
C ALA A 27 -18.60 -13.76 -7.22
N ARG A 28 -19.14 -12.54 -7.16
CA ARG A 28 -18.30 -11.37 -6.83
C ARG A 28 -17.80 -11.57 -5.41
N GLY A 29 -16.49 -11.71 -5.29
CA GLY A 29 -15.79 -12.09 -4.06
C GLY A 29 -16.03 -11.14 -2.90
N ASP A 30 -15.94 -11.74 -1.71
CA ASP A 30 -15.77 -11.06 -0.43
C ASP A 30 -14.81 -9.89 -0.59
N VAL A 31 -15.33 -8.69 -0.38
CA VAL A 31 -14.53 -7.49 -0.20
C VAL A 31 -13.81 -7.70 1.12
N ASP A 32 -12.50 -7.83 1.06
CA ASP A 32 -11.55 -7.87 2.18
C ASP A 32 -11.85 -6.73 3.16
N SER A 33 -12.81 -6.98 4.04
CA SER A 33 -13.37 -6.03 4.97
C SER A 33 -12.62 -6.27 6.25
N GLY A 34 -11.56 -5.50 6.45
CA GLY A 34 -10.82 -5.51 7.71
C GLY A 34 -11.75 -5.38 8.93
N PRO A 35 -11.23 -5.59 10.15
CA PRO A 35 -12.05 -5.70 11.36
C PRO A 35 -13.01 -4.51 11.47
N SER A 36 -14.28 -4.82 11.85
CA SER A 36 -15.33 -3.82 12.04
C SER A 36 -14.90 -2.77 13.08
N LEU A 37 -15.55 -1.60 13.08
CA LEU A 37 -15.27 -0.56 14.08
C LEU A 37 -15.42 -1.12 15.50
N GLU A 38 -16.49 -1.85 15.74
CA GLU A 38 -16.78 -2.52 17.02
C GLU A 38 -15.68 -3.51 17.41
N ALA A 39 -15.24 -4.38 16.49
CA ALA A 39 -14.15 -5.32 16.76
C ALA A 39 -12.82 -4.62 17.08
N ARG A 40 -12.56 -3.44 16.49
CA ARG A 40 -11.37 -2.64 16.81
C ARG A 40 -11.46 -2.00 18.19
N VAL A 41 -12.64 -1.47 18.54
CA VAL A 41 -12.89 -0.90 19.87
C VAL A 41 -12.73 -1.99 20.92
N ASP A 42 -13.33 -3.16 20.72
CA ASP A 42 -13.24 -4.27 21.66
C ASP A 42 -11.81 -4.80 21.81
N SER A 43 -11.06 -4.89 20.71
CA SER A 43 -9.64 -5.26 20.76
C SER A 43 -8.81 -4.27 21.56
N LEU A 44 -9.02 -2.96 21.38
CA LEU A 44 -8.32 -1.94 22.18
C LEU A 44 -8.80 -1.94 23.64
N ALA A 45 -10.10 -2.11 23.87
CA ALA A 45 -10.69 -2.19 25.20
C ALA A 45 -10.09 -3.34 26.01
N ALA A 46 -9.92 -4.51 25.38
CA ALA A 46 -9.31 -5.67 26.01
C ALA A 46 -7.81 -5.46 26.27
N ARG A 47 -7.05 -4.91 25.32
CA ARG A 47 -5.59 -4.73 25.48
C ARG A 47 -5.20 -3.62 26.46
N LEU A 48 -6.05 -2.60 26.59
CA LEU A 48 -5.77 -1.43 27.42
C LEU A 48 -6.63 -1.39 28.69
N GLU A 49 -7.49 -2.38 28.91
CA GLU A 49 -8.43 -2.44 30.04
C GLU A 49 -9.23 -1.13 30.14
N LEU A 50 -9.82 -0.70 29.02
CA LEU A 50 -10.55 0.57 28.95
C LEU A 50 -11.85 0.50 29.77
N ASN A 51 -12.12 1.54 30.55
CA ASN A 51 -13.43 1.73 31.19
C ASN A 51 -14.48 2.25 30.20
N ASP A 52 -15.75 2.33 30.61
CA ASP A 52 -16.86 2.69 29.71
C ASP A 52 -16.72 4.08 29.08
N GLU A 53 -16.30 5.09 29.85
CA GLU A 53 -16.07 6.45 29.35
C GLU A 53 -14.92 6.48 28.31
N GLN A 54 -13.83 5.76 28.59
CA GLN A 54 -12.72 5.63 27.65
C GLN A 54 -13.13 4.85 26.39
N ARG A 55 -13.94 3.80 26.51
CA ARG A 55 -14.45 3.03 25.38
C ARG A 55 -15.31 3.89 24.46
N GLU A 56 -16.19 4.70 25.04
CA GLU A 56 -17.03 5.63 24.28
C GLU A 56 -16.16 6.65 23.51
N SER A 57 -15.20 7.28 24.18
CA SER A 57 -14.31 8.27 23.55
C SER A 57 -13.40 7.66 22.46
N VAL A 58 -12.88 6.45 22.67
CA VAL A 58 -12.11 5.71 21.67
C VAL A 58 -12.98 5.33 20.47
N SER A 59 -14.22 4.89 20.70
CA SER A 59 -15.18 4.55 19.64
C SER A 59 -15.49 5.76 18.76
N GLU A 60 -15.77 6.91 19.38
CA GLU A 60 -16.00 8.17 18.68
C GLU A 60 -14.78 8.55 17.83
N THR A 61 -13.58 8.57 18.43
CA THR A 61 -12.34 8.91 17.74
C THR A 61 -12.07 7.99 16.53
N LEU A 62 -12.32 6.68 16.68
CA LEU A 62 -12.14 5.73 15.57
C LEU A 62 -13.20 5.90 14.47
N SER A 63 -14.42 6.29 14.81
CA SER A 63 -15.49 6.60 13.85
C SER A 63 -15.16 7.87 13.04
N GLU A 64 -14.69 8.92 13.71
CA GLU A 64 -14.20 10.14 13.06
C GLU A 64 -13.03 9.85 12.14
N ARG A 65 -12.03 9.08 12.60
CA ARG A 65 -10.91 8.63 11.77
C ARG A 65 -11.41 7.86 10.55
N ALA A 66 -12.36 6.95 10.70
CA ALA A 66 -12.92 6.19 9.58
C ALA A 66 -13.60 7.11 8.54
N THR A 67 -14.23 8.19 8.99
CA THR A 67 -14.79 9.24 8.12
C THR A 67 -13.68 10.02 7.42
N ALA A 68 -12.66 10.48 8.16
CA ALA A 68 -11.51 11.19 7.61
C ALA A 68 -10.76 10.36 6.56
N LEU A 69 -10.57 9.05 6.80
CA LEU A 69 -9.96 8.13 5.84
C LEU A 69 -10.80 7.96 4.57
N ARG A 70 -12.13 7.97 4.66
CA ARG A 70 -13.02 7.94 3.48
C ARG A 70 -12.85 9.22 2.65
N THR A 71 -12.82 10.38 3.30
CA THR A 71 -12.58 11.67 2.63
C THR A 71 -11.19 11.72 2.01
N ALA A 72 -10.17 11.26 2.75
CA ALA A 72 -8.80 11.21 2.28
C ALA A 72 -8.68 10.36 1.01
N ARG A 73 -9.33 9.20 0.93
CA ARG A 73 -9.34 8.34 -0.27
C ARG A 73 -9.98 8.99 -1.50
N ALA A 74 -10.83 9.99 -1.32
CA ALA A 74 -11.46 10.73 -2.41
C ALA A 74 -10.55 11.85 -2.98
N LEU A 75 -9.40 12.13 -2.36
CA LEU A 75 -8.46 13.14 -2.86
C LEU A 75 -7.83 12.70 -4.19
N PRO A 76 -7.53 13.65 -5.10
CA PRO A 76 -7.17 13.33 -6.47
C PRO A 76 -5.80 12.65 -6.58
N THR A 77 -4.79 13.10 -5.82
CA THR A 77 -3.42 12.55 -5.86
C THR A 77 -3.14 11.63 -4.67
N ARG A 78 -2.35 10.56 -4.83
CA ARG A 78 -1.97 9.65 -3.72
C ARG A 78 -1.11 10.38 -2.71
N ARG A 79 -0.25 11.32 -3.10
CA ARG A 79 0.44 12.19 -2.13
C ARG A 79 -0.54 12.90 -1.20
N GLU A 80 -1.58 13.54 -1.74
CA GLU A 80 -2.62 14.17 -0.92
C GLU A 80 -3.39 13.14 -0.09
N ARG A 81 -3.75 11.98 -0.68
CA ARG A 81 -4.38 10.87 0.06
C ARG A 81 -3.51 10.44 1.25
N ARG A 82 -2.20 10.23 1.04
CA ARG A 82 -1.24 9.77 2.05
C ARG A 82 -1.09 10.80 3.16
N VAL A 83 -0.84 12.07 2.83
CA VAL A 83 -0.73 13.15 3.81
C VAL A 83 -2.02 13.27 4.63
N ALA A 84 -3.19 13.18 4.00
CA ALA A 84 -4.46 13.25 4.70
C ALA A 84 -4.73 12.01 5.56
N MET A 85 -4.37 10.80 5.09
CA MET A 85 -4.49 9.56 5.85
C MET A 85 -3.54 9.53 7.05
N GLU A 86 -2.30 9.98 6.88
CA GLU A 86 -1.30 10.13 7.94
C GLU A 86 -1.76 11.15 8.97
N ARG A 87 -2.25 12.31 8.53
CA ARG A 87 -2.83 13.31 9.44
C ARG A 87 -4.00 12.74 10.24
N ALA A 88 -4.93 12.06 9.58
CA ALA A 88 -6.07 11.41 10.25
C ALA A 88 -5.62 10.33 11.25
N GLN A 89 -4.52 9.62 10.95
CA GLN A 89 -3.92 8.66 11.86
C GLN A 89 -3.33 9.34 13.10
N VAL A 90 -2.46 10.32 12.90
CA VAL A 90 -1.77 11.05 13.97
C VAL A 90 -2.76 11.76 14.89
N GLU A 91 -3.80 12.39 14.31
CA GLU A 91 -4.83 13.07 15.07
C GLU A 91 -5.63 12.08 15.94
N ALA A 92 -6.03 10.94 15.38
CA ALA A 92 -6.73 9.91 16.12
C ALA A 92 -5.87 9.30 17.24
N ASP A 93 -4.58 9.02 16.96
CA ASP A 93 -3.66 8.49 17.96
C ASP A 93 -3.43 9.49 19.10
N SER A 94 -3.33 10.79 18.79
CA SER A 94 -3.22 11.84 19.79
C SER A 94 -4.47 11.95 20.66
N ARG A 95 -5.67 11.87 20.06
CA ARG A 95 -6.95 11.91 20.79
C ARG A 95 -7.10 10.70 21.70
N ILE A 96 -6.83 9.50 21.19
CA ILE A 96 -6.86 8.27 22.00
C ILE A 96 -5.87 8.40 23.16
N ALA A 97 -4.60 8.74 22.91
CA ALA A 97 -3.59 8.85 23.96
C ALA A 97 -3.96 9.86 25.07
N ALA A 98 -4.70 10.93 24.75
CA ALA A 98 -5.16 11.91 25.73
C ALA A 98 -6.22 11.36 26.70
N THR A 99 -6.99 10.36 26.30
CA THR A 99 -8.02 9.70 27.14
C THR A 99 -7.45 8.62 28.05
N LEU A 100 -6.21 8.22 27.81
CA LEU A 100 -5.56 7.09 28.49
C LEU A 100 -4.76 7.53 29.71
N THR A 101 -4.79 6.68 30.73
CA THR A 101 -3.87 6.77 31.87
C THR A 101 -2.41 6.58 31.41
N ARG A 102 -1.45 6.86 32.31
CA ARG A 102 -0.03 6.73 31.96
C ARG A 102 0.35 5.28 31.60
N SER A 103 -0.07 4.30 32.39
CA SER A 103 0.22 2.88 32.11
C SER A 103 -0.43 2.42 30.80
N GLN A 104 -1.67 2.82 30.54
CA GLN A 104 -2.35 2.52 29.28
C GLN A 104 -1.65 3.16 28.07
N ARG A 105 -1.08 4.36 28.22
CA ARG A 105 -0.31 5.02 27.15
C ARG A 105 0.94 4.23 26.77
N GLU A 106 1.67 3.70 27.75
CA GLU A 106 2.86 2.88 27.48
C GLU A 106 2.50 1.66 26.62
N THR A 107 1.41 0.96 26.97
CA THR A 107 0.88 -0.13 26.12
C THR A 107 0.42 0.40 24.77
N TYR A 108 -0.28 1.53 24.72
CA TYR A 108 -0.77 2.12 23.46
C TYR A 108 0.36 2.51 22.50
N ASP A 109 1.49 3.01 23.02
CA ASP A 109 2.67 3.35 22.23
C ASP A 109 3.27 2.11 21.55
N VAL A 110 3.26 0.96 22.23
CA VAL A 110 3.64 -0.33 21.61
C VAL A 110 2.66 -0.71 20.49
N ILE A 111 1.35 -0.62 20.73
CA ILE A 111 0.32 -0.90 19.71
C ILE A 111 0.47 0.08 18.52
N ARG A 112 0.87 1.32 18.76
CA ARG A 112 1.12 2.30 17.70
C ARG A 112 2.37 1.95 16.89
N ALA A 113 3.44 1.52 17.55
CA ALA A 113 4.66 1.06 16.88
C ALA A 113 4.37 -0.16 15.97
N GLU A 114 3.63 -1.15 16.47
CA GLU A 114 3.15 -2.30 15.69
C GLU A 114 2.34 -1.86 14.44
N ARG A 115 1.53 -0.81 14.57
CA ARG A 115 0.72 -0.28 13.45
C ARG A 115 1.54 0.51 12.43
N ALA A 116 2.54 1.26 12.87
CA ALA A 116 3.39 2.07 12.00
C ALA A 116 4.18 1.20 11.00
N GLU A 117 4.40 -0.07 11.33
CA GLU A 117 5.02 -1.06 10.44
C GLU A 117 4.10 -1.53 9.29
N THR A 118 2.81 -1.17 9.28
CA THR A 118 1.89 -1.60 8.21
C THR A 118 2.07 -0.72 6.96
N ALA A 119 2.89 -1.19 6.02
CA ALA A 119 3.21 -0.53 4.76
C ALA A 119 1.98 -0.28 3.84
N ASP A 120 2.14 0.64 2.88
CA ASP A 120 1.17 0.85 1.79
C ASP A 120 0.79 -0.51 1.18
N PRO A 121 -0.50 -0.87 1.04
CA PRO A 121 -0.93 -2.19 0.55
C PRO A 121 -0.36 -2.59 -0.81
N LEU A 122 0.06 -1.62 -1.62
CA LEU A 122 0.73 -1.88 -2.89
C LEU A 122 2.20 -2.24 -2.67
N VAL A 123 2.87 -1.53 -1.76
CA VAL A 123 4.24 -1.83 -1.34
C VAL A 123 4.30 -3.16 -0.58
N GLU A 124 3.36 -3.44 0.33
CA GLU A 124 3.30 -4.72 1.04
C GLU A 124 3.10 -5.88 0.05
N ARG A 125 2.25 -5.71 -0.97
CA ARG A 125 2.10 -6.72 -2.02
C ARG A 125 3.37 -6.94 -2.84
N GLN A 126 4.15 -5.90 -3.10
CA GLN A 126 5.43 -6.03 -3.77
C GLN A 126 6.47 -6.69 -2.85
N LEU A 127 6.55 -6.25 -1.60
CA LEU A 127 7.47 -6.77 -0.59
C LEU A 127 7.19 -8.24 -0.30
N ALA A 128 5.93 -8.65 -0.14
CA ALA A 128 5.53 -10.04 0.07
C ALA A 128 5.95 -10.96 -1.09
N ARG A 129 6.04 -10.46 -2.33
CA ARG A 129 6.57 -11.23 -3.47
C ARG A 129 8.08 -11.43 -3.42
N LEU A 130 8.79 -10.57 -2.70
CA LEU A 130 10.25 -10.62 -2.54
C LEU A 130 10.67 -11.35 -1.26
N ARG A 131 9.86 -11.25 -0.20
CA ARG A 131 10.12 -11.76 1.16
C ARG A 131 10.53 -13.23 1.17
N GLU A 132 9.65 -14.11 0.74
CA GLU A 132 9.90 -15.56 0.73
C GLU A 132 11.00 -15.99 -0.28
N PRO A 133 10.95 -15.56 -1.56
CA PRO A 133 11.92 -16.05 -2.54
C PRO A 133 13.36 -15.57 -2.30
N LEU A 134 13.53 -14.43 -1.63
CA LEU A 134 14.84 -13.87 -1.31
C LEU A 134 15.26 -14.13 0.14
N ALA A 135 14.40 -14.74 0.97
CA ALA A 135 14.65 -14.92 2.40
C ALA A 135 15.18 -13.62 3.05
N LEU A 136 14.42 -12.52 2.89
CA LEU A 136 14.82 -11.20 3.39
C LEU A 136 14.89 -11.19 4.93
N THR A 137 15.86 -10.47 5.48
CA THR A 137 15.87 -10.15 6.91
C THR A 137 14.91 -9.00 7.22
N SER A 138 14.51 -8.83 8.49
CA SER A 138 13.65 -7.70 8.90
C SER A 138 14.26 -6.34 8.56
N GLU A 139 15.58 -6.20 8.67
CA GLU A 139 16.31 -4.98 8.29
C GLU A 139 16.26 -4.73 6.78
N GLN A 140 16.48 -5.78 5.96
CA GLN A 140 16.35 -5.69 4.50
C GLN A 140 14.91 -5.38 4.07
N GLU A 141 13.92 -5.98 4.73
CA GLU A 141 12.51 -5.71 4.46
C GLU A 141 12.15 -4.25 4.68
N ALA A 142 12.58 -3.67 5.81
CA ALA A 142 12.35 -2.26 6.12
C ALA A 142 13.02 -1.33 5.09
N ALA A 143 14.27 -1.61 4.72
CA ALA A 143 15.00 -0.84 3.72
C ALA A 143 14.33 -0.91 2.33
N ILE A 144 13.96 -2.11 1.89
CA ILE A 144 13.31 -2.32 0.59
C ILE A 144 11.90 -1.71 0.58
N ALA A 145 11.14 -1.81 1.67
CA ALA A 145 9.83 -1.16 1.79
C ALA A 145 9.92 0.37 1.64
N ALA A 146 10.96 0.99 2.23
CA ALA A 146 11.20 2.43 2.08
C ALA A 146 11.49 2.80 0.61
N LEU A 147 12.36 2.04 -0.06
CA LEU A 147 12.69 2.24 -1.48
C LEU A 147 11.48 2.07 -2.39
N LEU A 148 10.64 1.06 -2.14
CA LEU A 148 9.41 0.85 -2.91
C LEU A 148 8.40 1.98 -2.71
N ASN A 149 8.28 2.51 -1.49
CA ASN A 149 7.45 3.69 -1.23
C ASN A 149 7.95 4.93 -2.00
N GLU A 150 9.24 5.23 -1.91
CA GLU A 150 9.87 6.35 -2.62
C GLU A 150 9.69 6.23 -4.15
N GLN A 151 9.94 5.06 -4.73
CA GLN A 151 9.73 4.80 -6.16
C GLN A 151 8.30 5.13 -6.57
N ALA A 152 7.33 4.71 -5.76
CA ALA A 152 5.94 4.86 -6.06
C ALA A 152 5.47 6.32 -5.99
N ASP A 153 6.04 7.12 -5.08
CA ASP A 153 5.81 8.56 -4.97
C ASP A 153 6.42 9.34 -6.15
N GLU A 154 7.62 8.94 -6.61
CA GLU A 154 8.30 9.58 -7.72
C GLU A 154 7.60 9.34 -9.06
N ILE A 155 7.17 8.09 -9.32
CA ILE A 155 6.37 7.75 -10.50
C ILE A 155 5.06 8.54 -10.52
N GLU A 156 4.38 8.67 -9.38
CA GLU A 156 3.16 9.47 -9.34
C GLU A 156 3.43 10.94 -9.63
N THR A 157 4.45 11.53 -9.01
CA THR A 157 4.80 12.93 -9.22
C THR A 157 5.06 13.20 -10.71
N LEU A 158 5.76 12.29 -11.39
CA LEU A 158 5.99 12.35 -12.83
C LEU A 158 4.67 12.32 -13.62
N VAL A 159 3.78 11.38 -13.30
CA VAL A 159 2.47 11.23 -13.96
C VAL A 159 1.62 12.49 -13.75
N ASP A 160 1.60 13.06 -12.55
CA ASP A 160 0.85 14.29 -12.24
C ASP A 160 1.38 15.49 -13.03
N VAL A 161 2.70 15.67 -13.10
CA VAL A 161 3.32 16.73 -13.90
C VAL A 161 2.95 16.57 -15.38
N TYR A 162 2.96 15.34 -15.88
CA TYR A 162 2.59 15.04 -17.25
C TYR A 162 1.12 15.34 -17.55
N LEU A 163 0.20 14.90 -16.69
CA LEU A 163 -1.23 15.15 -16.83
C LEU A 163 -1.55 16.66 -16.80
N ARG A 164 -0.87 17.43 -15.95
CA ARG A 164 -1.02 18.89 -15.88
C ARG A 164 -0.52 19.61 -17.15
N ARG A 165 0.42 19.02 -17.89
CA ARG A 165 0.96 19.56 -19.15
C ARG A 165 0.11 19.22 -20.39
N GLY A 166 -1.05 18.59 -20.21
CA GLY A 166 -1.97 18.31 -21.31
C GLY A 166 -1.68 17.01 -22.07
N GLY A 167 -0.81 16.15 -21.55
CA GLY A 167 -0.70 14.75 -21.97
C GLY A 167 -0.28 14.51 -23.43
N GLN A 168 0.58 15.36 -23.99
CA GLN A 168 0.90 15.34 -25.42
C GLN A 168 1.86 14.23 -25.88
N ASP A 169 2.72 13.67 -25.02
CA ASP A 169 3.62 12.57 -25.40
C ASP A 169 3.73 11.44 -24.37
N VAL A 170 2.99 10.36 -24.61
CA VAL A 170 2.92 9.20 -23.70
C VAL A 170 4.21 8.37 -23.79
N SER A 171 5.03 8.56 -24.82
CA SER A 171 6.30 7.83 -24.98
C SER A 171 7.31 8.28 -23.93
N ASP A 172 7.47 9.60 -23.76
CA ASP A 172 8.44 10.20 -22.84
C ASP A 172 8.20 9.76 -21.39
N VAL A 173 6.93 9.78 -20.94
CA VAL A 173 6.57 9.33 -19.59
C VAL A 173 6.89 7.86 -19.37
N ARG A 174 6.72 7.02 -20.38
CA ARG A 174 7.00 5.59 -20.24
C ARG A 174 8.49 5.33 -20.09
N ASP A 175 9.33 6.08 -20.80
CA ASP A 175 10.77 5.97 -20.69
C ASP A 175 11.27 6.57 -19.37
N ASP A 176 10.70 7.68 -18.91
CA ASP A 176 10.99 8.26 -17.59
C ASP A 176 10.57 7.31 -16.45
N ILE A 177 9.37 6.71 -16.52
CA ILE A 177 8.95 5.67 -15.55
C ILE A 177 9.91 4.47 -15.58
N ARG A 178 10.39 4.07 -16.76
CA ARG A 178 11.36 2.98 -16.87
C ARG A 178 12.68 3.36 -16.19
N ALA A 179 13.19 4.56 -16.43
CA ALA A 179 14.41 5.06 -15.83
C ALA A 179 14.29 5.14 -14.30
N ILE A 180 13.17 5.64 -13.77
CA ILE A 180 12.89 5.61 -12.32
C ILE A 180 12.94 4.17 -11.81
N ARG A 181 12.25 3.23 -12.49
CA ARG A 181 12.25 1.83 -12.07
C ARG A 181 13.63 1.20 -12.04
N GLU A 182 14.44 1.44 -13.07
CA GLU A 182 15.82 0.95 -13.16
C GLU A 182 16.72 1.53 -12.06
N SER A 183 16.56 2.81 -11.73
CA SER A 183 17.29 3.47 -10.64
C SER A 183 16.98 2.84 -9.28
N TYR A 184 15.69 2.67 -8.94
CA TYR A 184 15.31 2.03 -7.67
C TYR A 184 15.65 0.54 -7.64
N ASP A 185 15.60 -0.15 -8.78
CA ASP A 185 16.07 -1.52 -8.87
C ASP A 185 17.55 -1.66 -8.49
N ALA A 186 18.39 -0.73 -8.94
CA ALA A 186 19.81 -0.72 -8.55
C ALA A 186 19.97 -0.47 -7.04
N ARG A 187 19.18 0.43 -6.46
CA ARG A 187 19.17 0.69 -5.01
C ARG A 187 18.70 -0.54 -4.22
N ILE A 188 17.64 -1.20 -4.65
CA ILE A 188 17.15 -2.45 -4.03
C ILE A 188 18.21 -3.54 -4.11
N LYS A 189 18.89 -3.70 -5.26
CA LYS A 189 19.98 -4.68 -5.40
C LYS A 189 21.14 -4.41 -4.45
N ALA A 190 21.40 -3.16 -4.08
CA ALA A 190 22.46 -2.81 -3.13
C ALA A 190 22.16 -3.29 -1.71
N GLU A 191 20.88 -3.44 -1.34
CA GLU A 191 20.44 -3.99 -0.05
C GLU A 191 20.48 -5.53 0.00
N LEU A 192 20.74 -6.18 -1.13
CA LEU A 192 20.70 -7.63 -1.27
C LEU A 192 22.11 -8.24 -1.30
N THR A 193 22.23 -9.45 -0.74
CA THR A 193 23.43 -10.26 -0.91
C THR A 193 23.56 -10.78 -2.36
N PRO A 194 24.77 -11.16 -2.82
CA PRO A 194 24.95 -11.72 -4.17
C PRO A 194 24.03 -12.90 -4.48
N VAL A 195 23.81 -13.79 -3.50
CA VAL A 195 22.91 -14.94 -3.62
C VAL A 195 21.45 -14.48 -3.82
N GLN A 196 21.02 -13.47 -3.08
CA GLN A 196 19.69 -12.88 -3.23
C GLN A 196 19.53 -12.14 -4.56
N ILE A 197 20.56 -11.47 -5.08
CA ILE A 197 20.53 -10.84 -6.41
C ILE A 197 20.29 -11.90 -7.50
N GLU A 198 20.98 -13.03 -7.45
CA GLU A 198 20.75 -14.13 -8.40
C GLU A 198 19.34 -14.72 -8.31
N ALA A 199 18.78 -14.81 -7.09
CA ALA A 199 17.40 -15.25 -6.88
C ALA A 199 16.40 -14.24 -7.46
N LEU A 200 16.63 -12.94 -7.25
CA LEU A 200 15.82 -11.86 -7.80
C LEU A 200 15.83 -11.87 -9.34
N GLU A 201 16.98 -12.10 -9.96
CA GLU A 201 17.08 -12.18 -11.43
C GLU A 201 16.40 -13.43 -12.00
N ARG A 202 16.45 -14.56 -11.29
CA ARG A 202 15.66 -15.75 -11.63
C ARG A 202 14.16 -15.45 -11.58
N LEU A 203 13.70 -14.81 -10.51
CA LEU A 203 12.29 -14.45 -10.33
C LEU A 203 11.79 -13.55 -11.47
N ARG A 204 12.57 -12.54 -11.86
CA ARG A 204 12.24 -11.66 -13.00
C ARG A 204 12.18 -12.39 -14.34
N ARG A 205 13.12 -13.29 -14.61
CA ARG A 205 13.11 -14.10 -15.84
C ARG A 205 11.86 -14.99 -15.92
N ASP A 206 11.45 -15.55 -14.79
CA ASP A 206 10.23 -16.36 -14.69
C ASP A 206 8.96 -15.54 -14.94
N GLU A 207 8.90 -14.32 -14.37
CA GLU A 207 7.77 -13.40 -14.58
C GLU A 207 7.66 -12.91 -16.04
N GLN A 208 8.79 -12.75 -16.74
CA GLN A 208 8.81 -12.39 -18.16
C GLN A 208 8.37 -13.54 -19.09
N ARG A 209 8.26 -14.78 -18.59
CA ARG A 209 7.88 -15.98 -19.38
C ARG A 209 6.65 -16.70 -18.81
N PRO A 210 5.49 -16.04 -18.69
CA PRO A 210 4.30 -16.66 -18.08
C PRO A 210 3.81 -17.89 -18.86
N GLY A 211 4.10 -17.99 -20.16
CA GLY A 211 3.67 -19.10 -21.03
C GLY A 211 4.41 -20.43 -20.85
N GLN A 212 5.57 -20.47 -20.21
CA GLN A 212 6.33 -21.74 -20.02
C GLN A 212 5.89 -22.54 -18.78
N ARG A 213 5.25 -21.89 -17.79
CA ARG A 213 4.82 -22.56 -16.55
C ARG A 213 3.55 -23.43 -16.69
N ARG A 214 2.74 -23.25 -17.74
CA ARG A 214 1.48 -24.01 -17.96
C ARG A 214 1.64 -25.37 -18.65
N ARG A 215 2.88 -25.83 -18.92
CA ARG A 215 3.16 -27.07 -19.67
C ARG A 215 3.83 -28.18 -18.84
N ARG A 216 3.82 -28.09 -17.51
CA ARG A 216 4.28 -29.16 -16.63
C ARG A 216 3.14 -29.65 -15.77
#